data_AF-A0A382BVZ7-F1
#
_entry.id   AF-A0A382BVZ7-F1
#
_cell.length_a   1.000
_cell.length_b   1.000
_cell.length_c   1.000
_cell.angle_alpha   90.00
_cell.angle_beta   90.00
_cell.angle_gamma   90.00
#
_symmetry.space_group_name_H-M   'P 1'
#
loop_
_entity.id
_entity.type
_entity.pdbx_description
1 polymer ?
#
loop_
_entity_poly.entity_id
_entity_poly.type
_entity_poly.pdbx_seq_one_letter_code
_entity_poly.pdbx_strand_id
1 'polypeptide(L)'
;MRRTENERNWLRMLIDSLELPSTAEFCRKAGLNRGLVDKLMADAHSPRMDTLEKIKKAFPQTNMNWLVSGKGEVLETELDEEEAVMLDYYRKNIKSKKDEFLKMDFLSVIEWSVQEYQELKELDLSIKAHSLNLDAYKEFSSLVIFQQRQRRAVSELLRNTNKGWADNVEKQEKLTKSLARITREIQKTISLIEEE
;
A
#
# COMPACT_ATOMS: atom_id res chain seq x y z
N MET A 1 11.36 -24.23 4.33
CA MET A 1 11.75 -22.81 4.17
C MET A 1 12.57 -22.43 5.39
N ARG A 2 13.81 -21.97 5.19
CA ARG A 2 14.80 -21.70 6.25
C ARG A 2 14.33 -20.51 7.11
N ARG A 3 14.29 -20.68 8.44
CA ARG A 3 14.16 -19.58 9.41
C ARG A 3 15.36 -18.66 9.21
N THR A 4 15.13 -17.44 8.74
CA THR A 4 16.17 -16.42 8.65
C THR A 4 16.39 -15.80 10.03
N GLU A 5 17.65 -15.68 10.39
CA GLU A 5 18.34 -15.06 11.54
C GLU A 5 17.84 -13.65 12.00
N ASN A 6 16.60 -13.25 11.71
CA ASN A 6 16.11 -11.89 11.90
C ASN A 6 14.69 -11.81 12.51
N GLU A 7 14.24 -12.86 13.21
CA GLU A 7 13.22 -12.71 14.27
C GLU A 7 13.90 -12.03 15.45
N ARG A 8 14.11 -10.70 15.36
CA ARG A 8 14.34 -9.91 16.58
C ARG A 8 13.17 -10.22 17.49
N ASN A 9 13.44 -10.95 18.55
CA ASN A 9 12.55 -11.24 19.66
C ASN A 9 11.45 -10.17 19.76
N TRP A 10 10.20 -10.58 19.51
CA TRP A 10 9.04 -9.70 19.38
C TRP A 10 8.93 -8.72 20.55
N LEU A 11 9.35 -9.13 21.76
CA LEU A 11 9.30 -8.28 22.93
C LEU A 11 10.32 -7.12 22.87
N ARG A 12 11.49 -7.32 22.23
CA ARG A 12 12.41 -6.21 21.89
C ARG A 12 11.76 -5.24 20.91
N MET A 13 11.17 -5.76 19.84
CA MET A 13 10.48 -4.91 18.86
C MET A 13 9.38 -4.07 19.51
N LEU A 14 8.63 -4.66 20.45
CA LEU A 14 7.62 -3.94 21.21
C LEU A 14 8.22 -2.85 22.10
N ILE A 15 9.27 -3.17 22.86
CA ILE A 15 9.95 -2.19 23.75
C ILE A 15 10.51 -1.02 22.93
N ASP A 16 11.13 -1.33 21.78
CA ASP A 16 11.69 -0.33 20.87
C ASP A 16 10.59 0.54 20.28
N SER A 17 9.46 -0.05 19.83
CA SER A 17 8.33 0.68 19.25
C SER A 17 7.61 1.56 20.28
N LEU A 18 7.62 1.16 21.55
CA LEU A 18 7.10 1.96 22.66
C LEU A 18 8.07 3.04 23.13
N GLU A 19 9.24 3.15 22.50
CA GLU A 19 10.32 4.10 22.83
C GLU A 19 10.72 4.06 24.32
N LEU A 20 10.66 2.87 24.92
CA LEU A 20 10.99 2.71 26.33
C LEU A 20 12.51 2.64 26.52
N PRO A 21 13.07 3.33 27.51
CA PRO A 21 14.53 3.42 27.69
C PRO A 21 15.14 2.10 28.17
N SER A 22 14.35 1.17 28.71
CA SER A 22 14.84 -0.14 29.11
C SER A 22 13.74 -1.20 29.26
N THR A 23 14.15 -2.46 29.15
CA THR A 23 13.30 -3.61 29.50
C THR A 23 12.87 -3.59 30.98
N ALA A 24 13.62 -2.94 31.88
CA ALA A 24 13.26 -2.88 33.29
C ALA A 24 12.05 -1.95 33.51
N GLU A 25 12.02 -0.84 32.76
CA GLU A 25 10.87 0.05 32.76
C GLU A 25 9.63 -0.63 32.16
N PHE A 26 9.81 -1.42 31.09
CA PHE A 26 8.75 -2.25 30.54
C PHE A 26 8.17 -3.21 31.60
N CYS A 27 9.02 -3.97 32.30
CA CYS A 27 8.58 -4.88 33.36
C CYS A 27 7.77 -4.16 34.46
N ARG A 28 8.25 -2.98 34.88
CA ARG A 28 7.62 -2.17 35.93
C ARG A 28 6.24 -1.69 35.49
N LYS A 29 6.12 -1.14 34.27
CA LYS A 29 4.84 -0.65 33.73
C LYS A 29 3.85 -1.79 33.46
N ALA A 30 4.32 -2.92 32.92
CA ALA A 30 3.49 -4.09 32.62
C ALA A 30 3.10 -4.92 33.86
N GLY A 31 3.73 -4.69 35.01
CA GLY A 31 3.56 -5.54 36.19
C GLY A 31 4.04 -6.98 35.96
N LEU A 32 5.09 -7.14 35.15
CA LEU A 32 5.66 -8.44 34.79
C LEU A 32 6.97 -8.69 35.52
N ASN A 33 7.20 -9.94 35.92
CA ASN A 33 8.45 -10.34 36.56
C ASN A 33 9.60 -10.29 35.55
N ARG A 34 10.73 -9.70 35.95
CA ARG A 34 11.92 -9.58 35.09
C ARG A 34 12.42 -10.93 34.56
N GLY A 35 12.43 -11.97 35.38
CA GLY A 35 12.84 -13.31 34.94
C GLY A 35 11.87 -13.97 33.95
N LEU A 36 10.58 -13.60 33.97
CA LEU A 36 9.62 -14.01 32.93
C LEU A 36 9.92 -13.29 31.62
N VAL A 37 10.15 -11.98 31.70
CA VAL A 37 10.49 -11.16 30.53
C VAL A 37 11.81 -11.61 29.91
N ASP A 38 12.85 -11.88 30.70
CA ASP A 38 14.13 -12.36 30.18
C ASP A 38 13.98 -13.74 29.49
N LYS A 39 13.10 -14.62 29.98
CA LYS A 39 12.75 -15.88 29.30
C LYS A 39 12.02 -15.66 27.99
N LEU A 40 11.00 -14.79 27.98
CA LEU A 40 10.31 -14.40 26.73
C LEU A 40 11.25 -13.74 25.73
N MET A 41 12.32 -13.12 26.23
CA MET A 41 13.32 -12.49 25.38
C MET A 41 14.35 -13.48 24.80
N ALA A 42 14.57 -14.60 25.50
CA ALA A 42 15.50 -15.65 25.12
C ALA A 42 14.81 -16.75 24.29
N ASP A 43 13.51 -16.97 24.50
CA ASP A 43 12.72 -18.03 23.90
C ASP A 43 11.62 -17.41 23.04
N ALA A 44 11.62 -17.72 21.73
CA ALA A 44 10.67 -17.17 20.75
C ALA A 44 9.25 -17.73 20.89
N HIS A 45 8.89 -18.24 22.08
CA HIS A 45 7.57 -18.75 22.37
C HIS A 45 6.58 -17.62 22.69
N SER A 46 5.35 -17.78 22.20
CA SER A 46 4.27 -16.82 22.43
C SER A 46 3.89 -16.81 23.92
N PRO A 47 3.72 -15.63 24.55
CA PRO A 47 3.26 -15.54 25.94
C PRO A 47 1.90 -16.18 26.15
N ARG A 48 1.61 -16.56 27.40
CA ARG A 48 0.25 -16.91 27.81
C ARG A 48 -0.68 -15.70 27.70
N MET A 49 -1.98 -15.96 27.49
CA MET A 49 -3.01 -14.93 27.37
C MET A 49 -2.97 -13.90 28.52
N ASP A 50 -2.84 -14.36 29.77
CA ASP A 50 -2.75 -13.45 30.93
C ASP A 50 -1.58 -12.45 30.83
N THR A 51 -0.45 -12.87 30.24
CA THR A 51 0.70 -11.99 30.01
C THR A 51 0.39 -11.00 28.90
N LEU A 52 -0.25 -11.45 27.82
CA LEU A 52 -0.68 -10.59 26.71
C LEU A 52 -1.67 -9.52 27.19
N GLU A 53 -2.64 -9.89 28.02
CA GLU A 53 -3.61 -8.97 28.63
C GLU A 53 -2.95 -7.94 29.53
N LYS A 54 -1.97 -8.33 30.34
CA LYS A 54 -1.19 -7.39 31.16
C LYS A 54 -0.42 -6.39 30.31
N ILE A 55 0.19 -6.85 29.22
CA ILE A 55 0.89 -5.97 28.28
C ILE A 55 -0.09 -5.00 27.64
N LYS A 56 -1.21 -5.48 27.06
CA LYS A 56 -2.22 -4.62 26.42
C LYS A 56 -2.86 -3.63 27.40
N LYS A 57 -3.06 -4.03 28.67
CA LYS A 57 -3.56 -3.13 29.71
C LYS A 57 -2.56 -2.02 30.07
N ALA A 58 -1.27 -2.34 30.12
CA ALA A 58 -0.22 -1.39 30.44
C ALA A 58 0.18 -0.49 29.27
N PHE A 59 0.02 -1.00 28.05
CA PHE A 59 0.31 -0.32 26.79
C PHE A 59 -0.92 -0.42 25.87
N PRO A 60 -1.95 0.41 26.09
CA PRO A 60 -3.19 0.36 25.30
C PRO A 60 -2.95 0.56 23.80
N GLN A 61 -1.90 1.28 23.42
CA GLN A 61 -1.49 1.48 22.03
C GLN A 61 -0.89 0.24 21.37
N THR A 62 -0.61 -0.85 22.10
CA THR A 62 -0.04 -2.06 21.50
C THR A 62 -1.10 -2.83 20.72
N ASN A 63 -0.78 -3.25 19.50
CA ASN A 63 -1.70 -4.02 18.67
C ASN A 63 -1.83 -5.47 19.16
N MET A 64 -3.03 -5.83 19.64
CA MET A 64 -3.29 -7.17 20.18
C MET A 64 -3.18 -8.26 19.11
N ASN A 65 -3.57 -7.98 17.86
CA ASN A 65 -3.45 -8.95 16.77
C ASN A 65 -1.99 -9.25 16.48
N TRP A 66 -1.13 -8.23 16.52
CA TRP A 66 0.32 -8.42 16.39
C TRP A 66 0.90 -9.17 17.59
N LEU A 67 0.48 -8.83 18.81
CA LEU A 67 0.96 -9.49 20.03
C LEU A 67 0.67 -11.00 20.05
N VAL A 68 -0.48 -11.41 19.52
CA VAL A 68 -0.91 -12.82 19.45
C VAL A 68 -0.29 -13.56 18.27
N SER A 69 -0.24 -12.94 17.10
CA SER A 69 0.08 -13.63 15.83
C SER A 69 1.41 -13.27 15.19
N GLY A 70 2.07 -12.21 15.68
CA GLY A 70 3.24 -11.59 15.06
C GLY A 70 2.97 -10.87 13.75
N LYS A 71 1.69 -10.67 13.37
CA LYS A 71 1.29 -10.08 12.09
C LYS A 71 0.66 -8.70 12.27
N GLY A 72 1.00 -7.78 11.36
CA GLY A 72 0.54 -6.39 11.38
C GLY A 72 1.56 -5.46 12.03
N GLU A 73 1.14 -4.22 12.30
CA GLU A 73 1.98 -3.23 13.00
C GLU A 73 2.04 -3.52 14.51
N VAL A 74 3.18 -3.20 15.12
CA VAL A 74 3.45 -3.43 16.56
C VAL A 74 2.50 -2.62 17.45
N LEU A 75 2.25 -1.38 17.05
CA LEU A 75 1.34 -0.46 17.70
C LEU A 75 0.07 -0.29 16.85
N GLU A 76 -1.03 0.01 17.51
CA GLU A 76 -2.23 0.53 16.87
C GLU A 76 -1.92 1.94 16.41
N THR A 77 -2.01 2.16 15.11
CA THR A 77 -2.00 3.51 14.55
C THR A 77 -3.31 4.18 14.93
N GLU A 78 -3.24 5.28 15.67
CA GLU A 78 -4.39 6.17 15.80
C GLU A 78 -4.67 6.75 14.42
N LEU A 79 -5.86 6.46 13.90
CA LEU A 79 -6.29 7.02 12.63
C LEU A 79 -6.63 8.49 12.87
N ASP A 80 -6.08 9.37 12.03
CA ASP A 80 -6.58 10.74 11.97
C ASP A 80 -8.02 10.78 11.41
N GLU A 81 -8.65 11.96 11.45
CA GLU A 81 -10.05 12.11 11.04
C GLU A 81 -10.23 11.72 9.56
N GLU A 82 -9.29 12.14 8.70
CA GLU A 82 -9.28 11.83 7.28
C GLU A 82 -9.11 10.33 7.00
N GLU A 83 -8.15 9.68 7.67
CA GLU A 83 -7.89 8.24 7.60
C GLU A 83 -9.09 7.44 8.09
N ALA A 84 -9.74 7.88 9.17
CA ALA A 84 -10.94 7.24 9.71
C ALA A 84 -12.10 7.30 8.71
N VAL A 85 -12.30 8.46 8.07
CA VAL A 85 -13.31 8.64 7.02
C VAL A 85 -13.02 7.72 5.83
N MET A 86 -11.78 7.72 5.32
CA MET A 86 -11.40 6.86 4.18
C MET A 86 -11.60 5.38 4.48
N LEU A 87 -11.27 4.96 5.71
CA LEU A 87 -11.47 3.59 6.16
C LEU A 87 -12.96 3.24 6.28
N ASP A 88 -13.82 4.16 6.73
CA ASP A 88 -15.27 3.97 6.73
C ASP A 88 -15.81 3.78 5.31
N TYR A 89 -15.42 4.65 4.38
CA TYR A 89 -15.80 4.54 2.97
C TYR A 89 -15.38 3.20 2.36
N TYR A 90 -14.14 2.77 2.60
CA TYR A 90 -13.65 1.45 2.17
C TYR A 90 -14.50 0.32 2.77
N ARG A 91 -14.74 0.36 4.08
CA ARG A 91 -15.50 -0.69 4.78
C ARG A 91 -16.94 -0.77 4.28
N LYS A 92 -17.60 0.38 4.13
CA LYS A 92 -19.00 0.51 3.74
C LYS A 92 -19.25 0.14 2.28
N ASN A 93 -18.37 0.54 1.37
CA ASN A 93 -18.62 0.44 -0.08
C ASN A 93 -17.84 -0.68 -0.77
N ILE A 94 -16.66 -1.03 -0.27
CA ILE A 94 -15.77 -2.03 -0.89
C ILE A 94 -15.78 -3.33 -0.10
N LYS A 95 -15.33 -3.31 1.16
CA LYS A 95 -15.18 -4.53 1.99
C LYS A 95 -16.52 -5.24 2.22
N SER A 96 -17.59 -4.49 2.44
CA SER A 96 -18.93 -5.02 2.69
C SER A 96 -19.46 -5.90 1.56
N LYS A 97 -19.06 -5.61 0.31
CA LYS A 97 -19.50 -6.32 -0.90
C LYS A 97 -18.89 -7.72 -1.03
N LYS A 98 -17.75 -7.98 -0.35
CA LYS A 98 -16.99 -9.23 -0.44
C LYS A 98 -16.67 -9.65 -1.88
N ASP A 99 -16.55 -8.67 -2.77
CA ASP A 99 -16.22 -8.85 -4.18
C ASP A 99 -14.72 -8.65 -4.38
N GLU A 100 -14.04 -9.72 -4.80
CA GLU A 100 -12.58 -9.70 -4.97
C GLU A 100 -12.17 -8.82 -6.16
N PHE A 101 -12.99 -8.73 -7.22
CA PHE A 101 -12.70 -7.88 -8.37
C PHE A 101 -12.76 -6.41 -7.97
N LEU A 102 -13.83 -6.00 -7.29
CA LEU A 102 -13.99 -4.62 -6.79
C LEU A 102 -12.87 -4.22 -5.82
N LYS A 103 -12.44 -5.15 -4.97
CA LYS A 103 -11.32 -4.92 -4.05
C LYS A 103 -10.01 -4.70 -4.80
N MET A 104 -9.72 -5.53 -5.81
CA MET A 104 -8.50 -5.43 -6.61
C MET A 104 -8.48 -4.16 -7.47
N ASP A 105 -9.62 -3.81 -8.05
CA ASP A 105 -9.83 -2.56 -8.80
C ASP A 105 -9.54 -1.33 -7.92
N PHE A 106 -10.17 -1.27 -6.73
CA PHE A 106 -9.93 -0.20 -5.76
C PHE A 106 -8.44 -0.06 -5.37
N LEU A 107 -7.76 -1.17 -5.05
CA LEU A 107 -6.34 -1.14 -4.68
C LEU A 107 -5.46 -0.65 -5.83
N SER A 108 -5.79 -1.03 -7.06
CA SER A 108 -5.03 -0.62 -8.25
C SER A 108 -5.18 0.89 -8.48
N VAL A 109 -6.41 1.43 -8.36
CA VAL A 109 -6.65 2.88 -8.45
C VAL A 109 -5.82 3.67 -7.44
N ILE A 110 -5.73 3.21 -6.18
CA ILE A 110 -4.91 3.88 -5.16
C ILE A 110 -3.42 3.88 -5.56
N GLU A 111 -2.88 2.72 -5.95
CA GLU A 111 -1.48 2.58 -6.38
C GLU A 111 -1.16 3.52 -7.56
N TRP A 112 -2.04 3.57 -8.56
CA TRP A 112 -1.83 4.39 -9.74
C TRP A 112 -2.04 5.89 -9.52
N SER A 113 -2.90 6.28 -8.58
CA SER A 113 -3.20 7.70 -8.33
C SER A 113 -1.95 8.48 -7.91
N VAL A 114 -1.10 7.86 -7.10
CA VAL A 114 0.18 8.43 -6.66
C VAL A 114 1.16 8.55 -7.82
N GLN A 115 1.29 7.50 -8.63
CA GLN A 115 2.19 7.51 -9.79
C GLN A 115 1.72 8.52 -10.85
N GLU A 116 0.41 8.60 -11.11
CA GLU A 116 -0.16 9.59 -12.03
C GLU A 116 0.15 11.02 -11.57
N TYR A 117 -0.04 11.30 -10.28
CA TYR A 117 0.28 12.61 -9.72
C TYR A 117 1.77 12.98 -9.90
N GLN A 118 2.67 12.02 -9.71
CA GLN A 118 4.10 12.24 -9.91
C GLN A 118 4.44 12.53 -11.38
N GLU A 119 3.95 11.70 -12.30
CA GLU A 119 4.14 11.89 -13.74
C GLU A 119 3.58 13.24 -14.21
N LEU A 120 2.40 13.64 -13.71
CA LEU A 120 1.80 14.95 -13.96
C LEU A 120 2.65 16.11 -13.47
N LYS A 121 3.19 15.98 -12.26
CA LYS A 121 4.02 17.02 -11.64
C LYS A 121 5.33 17.19 -12.38
N GLU A 122 5.99 16.10 -12.78
CA GLU A 122 7.22 16.13 -13.58
C GLU A 122 6.98 16.75 -14.95
N LEU A 123 5.85 16.40 -15.56
CA LEU A 123 5.40 16.98 -16.81
C LEU A 123 5.21 18.51 -16.67
N ASP A 124 4.51 18.97 -15.62
CA ASP A 124 4.31 20.39 -15.33
C ASP A 124 5.64 21.16 -15.12
N LEU A 125 6.57 20.57 -14.36
CA LEU A 125 7.89 21.16 -14.15
C LEU A 125 8.68 21.28 -15.46
N SER A 126 8.59 20.27 -16.32
CA SER A 126 9.27 20.26 -17.62
C SER A 126 8.75 21.37 -18.54
N ILE A 127 7.44 21.66 -18.52
CA ILE A 127 6.86 22.79 -19.29
C ILE A 127 7.47 24.11 -18.86
N LYS A 128 7.45 24.36 -17.55
CA LYS A 128 7.86 25.62 -16.95
C LYS A 128 9.33 25.91 -17.26
N ALA A 129 10.15 24.87 -17.35
CA ALA A 129 11.55 24.99 -17.71
C ALA A 129 11.77 25.37 -19.20
N HIS A 130 10.90 24.93 -20.11
CA HIS A 130 11.09 25.09 -21.57
C HIS A 130 10.32 26.26 -22.19
N SER A 131 9.60 27.07 -21.41
CA SER A 131 8.85 28.26 -21.90
C SER A 131 7.91 27.98 -23.08
N LEU A 132 7.36 26.76 -23.15
CA LEU A 132 6.49 26.31 -24.23
C LEU A 132 5.13 27.04 -24.19
N ASN A 133 4.50 27.19 -25.36
CA ASN A 133 3.16 27.78 -25.48
C ASN A 133 2.15 27.00 -24.62
N LEU A 134 1.65 27.66 -23.58
CA LEU A 134 0.82 27.07 -22.52
C LEU A 134 -0.49 26.46 -23.02
N ASP A 135 -1.08 26.94 -24.11
CA ASP A 135 -2.43 26.51 -24.52
C ASP A 135 -2.42 25.25 -25.40
N ALA A 136 -1.56 25.19 -26.42
CA ALA A 136 -1.33 23.96 -27.19
C ALA A 136 -0.79 22.83 -26.29
N TYR A 137 0.02 23.21 -25.30
CA TYR A 137 0.56 22.27 -24.33
C TYR A 137 -0.50 21.72 -23.35
N LYS A 138 -1.42 22.55 -22.83
CA LYS A 138 -2.50 22.06 -21.95
C LYS A 138 -3.35 21.00 -22.65
N GLU A 139 -3.62 21.20 -23.93
CA GLU A 139 -4.35 20.24 -24.76
C GLU A 139 -3.53 18.95 -24.95
N PHE A 140 -2.23 19.07 -25.25
CA PHE A 140 -1.31 17.95 -25.34
C PHE A 140 -1.23 17.14 -24.04
N SER A 141 -1.02 17.79 -22.90
CA SER A 141 -0.88 17.12 -21.60
C SER A 141 -2.17 16.42 -21.22
N SER A 142 -3.31 17.09 -21.40
CA SER A 142 -4.64 16.47 -21.23
C SER A 142 -4.82 15.22 -22.08
N LEU A 143 -4.34 15.23 -23.32
CA LEU A 143 -4.40 14.08 -24.23
C LEU A 143 -3.48 12.93 -23.79
N VAL A 144 -2.23 13.22 -23.41
CA VAL A 144 -1.29 12.20 -22.91
C VAL A 144 -1.82 11.53 -21.65
N ILE A 145 -2.34 12.32 -20.70
CA ILE A 145 -2.95 11.80 -19.46
C ILE A 145 -4.14 10.90 -19.78
N PHE A 146 -5.02 11.36 -20.67
CA PHE A 146 -6.18 10.58 -21.09
C PHE A 146 -5.75 9.23 -21.70
N GLN A 147 -4.75 9.23 -22.57
CA GLN A 147 -4.22 8.01 -23.18
C GLN A 147 -3.54 7.09 -22.16
N GLN A 148 -2.79 7.63 -21.19
CA GLN A 148 -2.20 6.86 -20.10
C GLN A 148 -3.25 6.17 -19.24
N ARG A 149 -4.35 6.87 -18.90
CA ARG A 149 -5.51 6.29 -18.18
C ARG A 149 -6.13 5.14 -18.97
N GLN A 150 -6.38 5.34 -20.26
CA GLN A 150 -6.91 4.28 -21.14
C GLN A 150 -5.99 3.06 -21.18
N ARG A 151 -4.67 3.26 -21.27
CA ARG A 151 -3.67 2.18 -21.26
C ARG A 151 -3.70 1.40 -19.95
N ARG A 152 -3.79 2.07 -18.80
CA ARG A 152 -3.82 1.45 -17.47
C ARG A 152 -5.09 0.63 -17.26
N ALA A 153 -6.27 1.16 -17.58
CA ALA A 153 -7.54 0.43 -17.48
C ALA A 153 -7.53 -0.88 -18.30
N VAL A 154 -6.95 -0.84 -19.50
CA VAL A 154 -6.77 -2.05 -20.32
C VAL A 154 -5.77 -3.02 -19.70
N SER A 155 -4.67 -2.53 -19.12
CA SER A 155 -3.68 -3.37 -18.43
C SER A 155 -4.25 -4.04 -17.17
N GLU A 156 -5.11 -3.36 -16.42
CA GLU A 156 -5.81 -3.91 -15.25
C GLU A 156 -6.79 -5.02 -15.64
N LEU A 157 -7.58 -4.79 -16.70
CA LEU A 157 -8.42 -5.85 -17.27
C LEU A 157 -7.60 -7.08 -17.62
N LEU A 158 -6.41 -6.92 -18.20
CA LEU A 158 -5.51 -8.04 -18.52
C LEU A 158 -4.93 -8.73 -17.26
N ARG A 159 -4.53 -7.97 -16.23
CA ARG A 159 -4.00 -8.54 -14.98
C ARG A 159 -5.06 -9.30 -14.20
N ASN A 160 -6.28 -8.78 -14.13
CA ASN A 160 -7.38 -9.36 -13.35
C ASN A 160 -8.03 -10.58 -14.05
N THR A 161 -7.89 -10.70 -15.37
CA THR A 161 -8.46 -11.81 -16.15
C THR A 161 -7.65 -13.11 -16.08
N ASN A 162 -6.40 -13.05 -15.58
CA ASN A 162 -5.59 -14.23 -15.29
C ASN A 162 -6.11 -15.11 -14.13
N LYS A 163 -7.18 -14.71 -13.42
CA LYS A 163 -7.81 -15.54 -12.37
C LYS A 163 -9.09 -16.28 -12.80
N GLY A 164 -9.55 -16.17 -14.05
CA GLY A 164 -10.74 -16.92 -14.50
C GLY A 164 -11.35 -16.56 -15.86
N TRP A 165 -10.71 -15.69 -16.65
CA TRP A 165 -11.15 -15.32 -18.01
C TRP A 165 -10.12 -15.72 -19.08
N ALA A 166 -9.25 -16.67 -18.74
CA ALA A 166 -8.09 -17.08 -19.53
C ALA A 166 -8.40 -17.90 -20.80
N ASP A 167 -9.67 -18.16 -21.13
CA ASP A 167 -10.01 -19.11 -22.21
C ASP A 167 -10.36 -18.46 -23.56
N ASN A 168 -10.26 -17.13 -23.71
CA ASN A 168 -10.57 -16.49 -25.00
C ASN A 168 -9.40 -15.67 -25.56
N VAL A 169 -8.52 -16.38 -26.30
CA VAL A 169 -7.36 -15.85 -27.03
C VAL A 169 -7.73 -14.63 -27.90
N GLU A 170 -8.91 -14.63 -28.52
CA GLU A 170 -9.38 -13.53 -29.38
C GLU A 170 -9.56 -12.23 -28.59
N LYS A 171 -10.06 -12.30 -27.36
CA LYS A 171 -10.22 -11.12 -26.48
C LYS A 171 -8.87 -10.58 -26.04
N GLN A 172 -7.91 -11.45 -25.70
CA GLN A 172 -6.55 -11.04 -25.34
C GLN A 172 -5.84 -10.35 -26.51
N GLU A 173 -6.00 -10.88 -27.72
CA GLU A 173 -5.44 -10.30 -28.93
C GLU A 173 -6.03 -8.91 -29.22
N LYS A 174 -7.36 -8.74 -29.06
CA LYS A 174 -8.04 -7.45 -29.22
C LYS A 174 -7.58 -6.40 -28.20
N LEU A 175 -7.39 -6.81 -26.94
CA LEU A 175 -6.86 -5.92 -25.89
C LEU A 175 -5.41 -5.52 -26.16
N THR A 176 -4.57 -6.48 -26.58
CA THR A 176 -3.16 -6.23 -26.94
C THR A 176 -3.06 -5.25 -28.12
N LYS A 177 -3.90 -5.42 -29.15
CA LYS A 177 -3.99 -4.46 -30.27
C LYS A 177 -4.40 -3.06 -29.80
N SER A 178 -5.33 -2.98 -28.85
CA SER A 178 -5.79 -1.71 -28.28
C SER A 178 -4.67 -1.00 -27.50
N LEU A 179 -3.88 -1.73 -26.70
CA LEU A 179 -2.69 -1.20 -26.03
C LEU A 179 -1.66 -0.68 -27.04
N ALA A 180 -1.34 -1.47 -28.07
CA ALA A 180 -0.37 -1.07 -29.09
C ALA A 180 -0.82 0.18 -29.86
N ARG A 181 -2.13 0.37 -30.06
CA ARG A 181 -2.68 1.61 -30.64
C ARG A 181 -2.44 2.80 -29.70
N ILE A 182 -2.84 2.69 -28.42
CA ILE A 182 -2.70 3.76 -27.45
C ILE A 182 -1.22 4.16 -27.28
N THR A 183 -0.31 3.19 -27.22
CA THR A 183 1.13 3.47 -27.14
C THR A 183 1.63 4.27 -28.34
N ARG A 184 1.19 3.93 -29.56
CA ARG A 184 1.55 4.69 -30.77
C ARG A 184 0.97 6.10 -30.75
N GLU A 185 -0.26 6.26 -30.26
CA GLU A 185 -0.88 7.57 -30.12
C GLU A 185 -0.08 8.45 -29.15
N ILE A 186 0.35 7.90 -27.99
CA ILE A 186 1.20 8.62 -27.03
C ILE A 186 2.51 9.05 -27.68
N GLN A 187 3.18 8.15 -28.39
CA GLN A 187 4.45 8.45 -29.06
C GLN A 187 4.30 9.53 -30.14
N LYS A 188 3.25 9.42 -30.96
CA LYS A 188 2.94 10.44 -31.96
C LYS A 188 2.65 11.79 -31.31
N THR A 189 1.91 11.79 -30.21
CA THR A 189 1.62 13.00 -29.47
C THR A 189 2.96 13.60 -29.00
N ILE A 190 3.82 12.86 -28.30
CA ILE A 190 5.15 13.32 -27.85
C ILE A 190 5.99 13.91 -28.99
N SER A 191 6.07 13.24 -30.15
CA SER A 191 6.88 13.72 -31.28
C SER A 191 6.39 15.06 -31.85
N LEU A 192 5.10 15.39 -31.72
CA LEU A 192 4.56 16.68 -32.17
C LEU A 192 5.07 17.86 -31.32
N ILE A 193 5.58 17.61 -30.11
CA ILE A 193 6.24 18.64 -29.28
C ILE A 193 7.71 18.82 -29.66
N GLU A 194 8.38 17.78 -30.16
CA GLU A 194 9.81 17.83 -30.49
C GLU A 194 10.10 18.56 -31.83
N GLU A 195 9.06 18.78 -32.65
CA GLU A 195 9.15 19.43 -33.97
C GLU A 195 8.84 20.95 -33.97
N GLU A 196 8.50 21.55 -32.81
CA GLU A 196 8.36 23.02 -32.59
C GLU A 196 9.55 23.61 -31.81
#